data_AF-A0A8C9QJ68-F1
#
_entry.id   AF-A0A8C9QJ68-F1
#
_cell.length_a   1.000
_cell.length_b   1.000
_cell.length_c   1.000
_cell.angle_alpha   90.00
_cell.angle_beta   90.00
_cell.angle_gamma   90.00
#
_symmetry.space_group_name_H-M   'P 1'
#
loop_
_entity.id
_entity.type
_entity.pdbx_description
1 polymer ?
#
loop_
_entity_poly.entity_id
_entity_poly.type
_entity_poly.pdbx_seq_one_letter_code
_entity_poly.pdbx_strand_id
1 'polypeptide(L)'
;MAFLTCWACVLVGGLSASLTRASDFSDLYPPLWKESPGQLSDYPVENGTYIINPWVFSERMGVYKILLNKTATYFAKFAPENEQNLLWGLPLQHGWQYTSGRLADPSQRTDCGYESDHLCVSVDSWWADLNYFLSVIPFLAAVDSGVLGISSDQIRFLPPPKDQTRFCYDVSGCHSSFSEIMKKWIDFYQYMKLPTSNFDDLLNYLWDAHTISLKTSVKSFEDRYAFYSEKESEFEKNWIIAVEYIGASRIPTTLIRVHKSQKGLPPRILVNTDIAPVISDFTVFQNTVLLGLSTVGKVHKSSGAFSLISWKIAMKTQTSRKLLLKTFDILLEISE
;
A
#
# COMPACT_ATOMS: atom_id res chain seq x y z
N MET A 1 16.04 54.08 -17.90
CA MET A 1 15.00 54.39 -16.90
C MET A 1 13.67 54.50 -17.62
N ALA A 2 12.69 53.71 -17.18
CA ALA A 2 11.23 53.81 -17.40
C ALA A 2 10.65 53.82 -18.83
N PHE A 3 9.35 53.51 -18.90
CA PHE A 3 8.42 53.35 -20.04
C PHE A 3 8.37 51.91 -20.61
N LEU A 4 7.23 51.20 -20.72
CA LEU A 4 5.81 51.59 -20.85
C LEU A 4 4.84 50.48 -20.40
N THR A 5 3.64 50.92 -20.00
CA THR A 5 2.42 50.23 -19.56
C THR A 5 1.47 49.86 -20.71
N CYS A 6 0.43 49.06 -20.37
CA CYS A 6 -0.80 48.71 -21.10
C CYS A 6 -0.61 47.73 -22.28
N TRP A 7 -1.47 46.74 -22.52
CA TRP A 7 -2.91 46.86 -22.75
C TRP A 7 -3.73 45.69 -22.16
N ALA A 8 -4.94 46.03 -21.70
CA ALA A 8 -5.99 45.11 -21.32
C ALA A 8 -7.05 44.97 -22.43
N CYS A 9 -7.79 43.86 -22.35
CA CYS A 9 -9.13 43.58 -22.88
C CYS A 9 -9.27 43.14 -24.35
N VAL A 10 -9.62 41.86 -24.55
CA VAL A 10 -10.90 41.48 -25.18
C VAL A 10 -11.46 40.24 -24.46
N LEU A 11 -12.58 40.42 -23.76
CA LEU A 11 -13.51 39.37 -23.36
C LEU A 11 -14.46 39.12 -24.54
N VAL A 12 -14.44 37.92 -25.11
CA VAL A 12 -15.59 37.37 -25.88
C VAL A 12 -15.80 35.95 -25.40
N GLY A 13 -17.02 35.70 -24.94
CA GLY A 13 -17.43 34.44 -24.33
C GLY A 13 -17.41 33.28 -25.31
N GLY A 14 -16.83 32.18 -24.84
CA GLY A 14 -17.29 30.84 -25.17
C GLY A 14 -17.64 30.18 -23.85
N LEU A 15 -18.93 29.93 -23.61
CA LEU A 15 -19.35 28.91 -22.65
C LEU A 15 -18.89 27.57 -23.22
N SER A 16 -17.61 27.23 -23.03
CA SER A 16 -17.20 25.84 -23.06
C SER A 16 -17.80 25.22 -21.82
N ALA A 17 -18.99 24.64 -21.97
CA ALA A 17 -19.39 23.52 -21.14
C ALA A 17 -18.32 22.45 -21.37
N SER A 18 -17.26 22.47 -20.54
CA SER A 18 -16.42 21.30 -20.38
C SER A 18 -17.37 20.24 -19.86
N LEU A 19 -17.82 19.34 -20.74
CA LEU A 19 -18.25 18.02 -20.33
C LEU A 19 -17.04 17.49 -19.54
N THR A 20 -17.10 17.57 -18.22
CA THR A 20 -16.27 16.76 -17.35
C THR A 20 -16.69 15.34 -17.69
N ARG A 21 -16.00 14.73 -18.67
CA ARG A 21 -15.95 13.29 -18.77
C ARG A 21 -15.51 12.87 -17.38
N ALA A 22 -16.43 12.31 -16.60
CA ALA A 22 -16.08 11.65 -15.36
C ALA A 22 -14.87 10.78 -15.70
N SER A 23 -13.75 11.03 -15.05
CA SER A 23 -12.53 10.30 -15.37
C SER A 23 -12.84 8.87 -14.98
N ASP A 24 -12.92 7.96 -15.96
CA ASP A 24 -13.17 6.57 -15.64
C ASP A 24 -11.90 5.98 -15.03
N PHE A 25 -11.81 6.07 -13.70
CA PHE A 25 -10.70 5.52 -12.94
C PHE A 25 -10.74 4.00 -12.83
N SER A 26 -11.71 3.32 -13.46
CA SER A 26 -11.85 1.88 -13.30
C SER A 26 -10.65 1.09 -13.82
N ASP A 27 -9.95 1.61 -14.82
CA ASP A 27 -8.68 1.04 -15.32
C ASP A 27 -7.53 1.16 -14.32
N LEU A 28 -7.65 2.02 -13.31
CA LEU A 28 -6.61 2.22 -12.30
C LEU A 28 -6.75 1.27 -11.10
N TYR A 29 -7.93 0.68 -10.92
CA TYR A 29 -8.24 -0.16 -9.77
C TYR A 29 -7.51 -1.50 -9.81
N PRO A 30 -7.25 -2.12 -8.65
CA PRO A 30 -6.60 -3.41 -8.61
C PRO A 30 -7.48 -4.52 -9.23
N PRO A 31 -6.90 -5.68 -9.54
CA PRO A 31 -7.64 -6.84 -10.03
C PRO A 31 -8.79 -7.21 -9.11
N LEU A 32 -9.89 -7.67 -9.73
CA LEU A 32 -11.12 -8.11 -9.06
C LEU A 32 -11.77 -7.06 -8.14
N TRP A 33 -11.49 -5.77 -8.36
CA TRP A 33 -12.04 -4.69 -7.53
C TRP A 33 -13.56 -4.63 -7.56
N LYS A 34 -14.19 -4.87 -8.72
CA LYS A 34 -15.66 -4.79 -8.87
C LYS A 34 -16.33 -5.97 -8.16
N GLU A 35 -15.73 -7.14 -8.27
CA GLU A 35 -16.15 -8.43 -7.74
C GLU A 35 -15.96 -8.53 -6.22
N SER A 36 -15.01 -7.78 -5.66
CA SER A 36 -14.72 -7.77 -4.23
C SER A 36 -15.80 -7.03 -3.42
N PRO A 37 -16.11 -7.49 -2.19
CA PRO A 37 -17.06 -6.85 -1.27
C PRO A 37 -16.88 -5.33 -1.15
N GLY A 38 -17.97 -4.56 -1.29
CA GLY A 38 -17.95 -3.10 -1.21
C GLY A 38 -18.41 -2.54 0.14
N GLN A 39 -19.06 -3.37 0.94
CA GLN A 39 -19.68 -3.04 2.23
C GLN A 39 -19.71 -4.28 3.14
N LEU A 40 -19.86 -4.07 4.45
CA LEU A 40 -19.82 -5.16 5.43
C LEU A 40 -20.91 -6.21 5.22
N SER A 41 -22.10 -5.80 4.77
CA SER A 41 -23.23 -6.70 4.51
C SER A 41 -23.02 -7.64 3.32
N ASP A 42 -21.95 -7.46 2.55
CA ASP A 42 -21.57 -8.39 1.49
C ASP A 42 -20.82 -9.61 2.05
N TYR A 43 -20.41 -9.59 3.33
CA TYR A 43 -19.77 -10.72 4.02
C TYR A 43 -20.78 -11.58 4.79
N PRO A 44 -20.47 -12.87 5.02
CA PRO A 44 -21.27 -13.73 5.89
C PRO A 44 -21.43 -13.17 7.30
N VAL A 45 -22.57 -13.45 7.92
CA VAL A 45 -22.88 -13.07 9.30
C VAL A 45 -23.15 -14.32 10.13
N GLU A 46 -22.45 -14.45 11.26
CA GLU A 46 -22.66 -15.50 12.25
C GLU A 46 -22.96 -14.85 13.60
N ASN A 47 -24.12 -15.17 14.20
CA ASN A 47 -24.53 -14.65 15.51
C ASN A 47 -24.46 -13.10 15.64
N GLY A 48 -24.70 -12.38 14.54
CA GLY A 48 -24.65 -10.90 14.51
C GLY A 48 -23.25 -10.32 14.27
N THR A 49 -22.24 -11.15 14.05
CA THR A 49 -20.86 -10.75 13.75
C THR A 49 -20.56 -11.00 12.26
N TYR A 50 -20.02 -9.98 11.57
CA TYR A 50 -19.49 -10.14 10.21
C TYR A 50 -18.21 -10.97 10.24
N ILE A 51 -18.15 -12.01 9.42
CA ILE A 51 -17.03 -12.92 9.32
C ILE A 51 -16.28 -12.66 8.02
N ILE A 52 -15.00 -12.31 8.12
CA ILE A 52 -14.14 -12.05 6.97
C ILE A 52 -13.00 -13.07 6.95
N ASN A 53 -12.79 -13.75 5.83
CA ASN A 53 -11.63 -14.59 5.60
C ASN A 53 -10.53 -13.83 4.87
N PRO A 54 -9.50 -13.32 5.56
CA PRO A 54 -8.43 -12.60 4.90
C PRO A 54 -7.54 -13.54 4.06
N TRP A 55 -7.71 -14.86 4.12
CA TRP A 55 -6.96 -15.82 3.31
C TRP A 55 -7.62 -16.10 1.95
N VAL A 56 -8.66 -15.33 1.62
CA VAL A 56 -9.28 -15.27 0.29
C VAL A 56 -9.02 -13.88 -0.28
N PHE A 57 -8.48 -13.81 -1.50
CA PHE A 57 -8.04 -12.56 -2.13
C PHE A 57 -9.15 -11.52 -2.23
N SER A 58 -10.32 -11.88 -2.75
CA SER A 58 -11.45 -10.96 -2.93
C SER A 58 -11.98 -10.45 -1.59
N GLU A 59 -12.05 -11.32 -0.57
CA GLU A 59 -12.44 -10.94 0.78
C GLU A 59 -11.44 -9.97 1.41
N ARG A 60 -10.12 -10.21 1.28
CA ARG A 60 -9.10 -9.27 1.74
C ARG A 60 -9.12 -7.97 0.93
N MET A 61 -9.37 -8.01 -0.37
CA MET A 61 -9.53 -6.82 -1.19
C MET A 61 -10.74 -5.97 -0.75
N GLY A 62 -11.85 -6.62 -0.38
CA GLY A 62 -13.03 -5.94 0.14
C GLY A 62 -12.79 -5.16 1.44
N VAL A 63 -11.88 -5.65 2.31
CA VAL A 63 -11.42 -4.93 3.51
C VAL A 63 -10.87 -3.55 3.14
N TYR A 64 -10.02 -3.48 2.11
CA TYR A 64 -9.47 -2.22 1.62
C TYR A 64 -10.52 -1.33 0.98
N LYS A 65 -11.42 -1.92 0.17
CA LYS A 65 -12.49 -1.20 -0.52
C LYS A 65 -13.44 -0.53 0.47
N ILE A 66 -13.85 -1.24 1.51
CA ILE A 66 -14.67 -0.69 2.60
C ILE A 66 -13.92 0.44 3.32
N LEU A 67 -12.64 0.24 3.63
CA LEU A 67 -11.84 1.25 4.30
C LEU A 67 -11.73 2.53 3.47
N LEU A 68 -11.46 2.42 2.17
CA LEU A 68 -11.43 3.56 1.24
C LEU A 68 -12.78 4.27 1.15
N ASN A 69 -13.88 3.52 1.08
CA ASN A 69 -15.23 4.08 1.05
C ASN A 69 -15.58 4.83 2.34
N LYS A 70 -15.27 4.25 3.51
CA LYS A 70 -15.56 4.84 4.82
C LYS A 70 -14.67 6.04 5.13
N THR A 71 -13.47 6.08 4.57
CA THR A 71 -12.55 7.21 4.76
C THR A 71 -12.72 8.34 3.73
N ALA A 72 -13.48 8.12 2.65
CA ALA A 72 -13.63 9.08 1.56
C ALA A 72 -14.08 10.46 2.00
N THR A 73 -15.00 10.54 2.96
CA THR A 73 -15.50 11.81 3.50
C THR A 73 -14.39 12.70 4.09
N TYR A 74 -13.36 12.10 4.70
CA TYR A 74 -12.24 12.85 5.28
C TYR A 74 -11.22 13.32 4.25
N PHE A 75 -11.19 12.68 3.08
CA PHE A 75 -10.31 13.03 1.97
C PHE A 75 -10.97 13.92 0.90
N ALA A 76 -12.30 14.09 0.95
CA ALA A 76 -13.05 14.94 0.02
C ALA A 76 -12.58 16.41 -0.01
N LYS A 77 -11.89 16.88 1.05
CA LYS A 77 -11.29 18.22 1.10
C LYS A 77 -10.01 18.37 0.27
N PHE A 78 -9.39 17.27 -0.15
CA PHE A 78 -8.15 17.28 -0.94
C PHE A 78 -8.41 17.10 -2.44
N ALA A 79 -9.45 16.34 -2.81
CA ALA A 79 -9.92 16.17 -4.18
C ALA A 79 -11.32 15.54 -4.21
N PRO A 80 -12.06 15.71 -5.33
CA PRO A 80 -13.25 14.89 -5.61
C PRO A 80 -12.88 13.40 -5.75
N GLU A 81 -13.88 12.52 -5.92
CA GLU A 81 -13.73 11.13 -6.40
C GLU A 81 -12.77 10.19 -5.61
N ASN A 82 -12.36 10.60 -4.40
CA ASN A 82 -11.53 9.82 -3.48
C ASN A 82 -10.11 9.50 -4.02
N GLU A 83 -9.63 10.09 -5.12
CA GLU A 83 -8.34 9.71 -5.70
C GLU A 83 -7.13 10.09 -4.83
N GLN A 84 -7.28 11.12 -3.99
CA GLN A 84 -6.24 11.58 -3.05
C GLN A 84 -6.24 10.83 -1.72
N ASN A 85 -7.08 9.80 -1.56
CA ASN A 85 -7.05 8.98 -0.36
C ASN A 85 -5.71 8.28 -0.21
N LEU A 86 -5.05 8.47 0.92
CA LEU A 86 -3.71 7.94 1.13
C LEU A 86 -3.71 6.42 1.35
N LEU A 87 -4.87 5.80 1.55
CA LEU A 87 -4.99 4.36 1.74
C LEU A 87 -4.96 3.57 0.43
N TRP A 88 -4.95 4.23 -0.75
CA TRP A 88 -4.87 3.56 -2.06
C TRP A 88 -3.60 2.72 -2.24
N GLY A 89 -2.52 3.06 -1.54
CA GLY A 89 -1.29 2.26 -1.52
C GLY A 89 -1.51 0.80 -1.13
N LEU A 90 -2.44 0.54 -0.19
CA LEU A 90 -2.67 -0.80 0.36
C LEU A 90 -3.32 -1.77 -0.65
N PRO A 91 -4.49 -1.47 -1.25
CA PRO A 91 -5.13 -2.37 -2.22
C PRO A 91 -4.37 -2.48 -3.54
N LEU A 92 -3.69 -1.43 -4.00
CA LEU A 92 -2.89 -1.51 -5.23
C LEU A 92 -1.69 -2.45 -5.05
N GLN A 93 -0.98 -2.34 -3.92
CA GLN A 93 0.09 -3.27 -3.59
C GLN A 93 -0.44 -4.72 -3.48
N HIS A 94 -1.60 -4.93 -2.86
CA HIS A 94 -2.23 -6.25 -2.79
C HIS A 94 -2.58 -6.81 -4.17
N GLY A 95 -3.08 -5.95 -5.06
CA GLY A 95 -3.34 -6.29 -6.46
C GLY A 95 -2.09 -6.70 -7.23
N TRP A 96 -0.98 -5.98 -7.06
CA TRP A 96 0.31 -6.36 -7.64
C TRP A 96 0.84 -7.69 -7.07
N GLN A 97 0.68 -7.93 -5.77
CA GLN A 97 1.08 -9.21 -5.16
C GLN A 97 0.28 -10.39 -5.76
N TYR A 98 -1.01 -10.17 -6.02
CA TYR A 98 -1.86 -11.16 -6.67
C TYR A 98 -1.43 -11.45 -8.11
N THR A 99 -1.33 -10.43 -8.97
CA THR A 99 -1.01 -10.62 -10.39
C THR A 99 0.39 -11.16 -10.62
N SER A 100 1.32 -10.91 -9.68
CA SER A 100 2.69 -11.39 -9.79
C SER A 100 2.92 -12.78 -9.18
N GLY A 101 1.87 -13.43 -8.66
CA GLY A 101 1.94 -14.75 -8.04
C GLY A 101 2.51 -14.76 -6.62
N ARG A 102 2.79 -13.59 -6.05
CA ARG A 102 3.40 -13.47 -4.72
C ARG A 102 2.48 -13.86 -3.57
N LEU A 103 1.16 -13.97 -3.79
CA LEU A 103 0.22 -14.48 -2.77
C LEU A 103 0.07 -16.01 -2.77
N ALA A 104 0.58 -16.70 -3.79
CA ALA A 104 0.49 -18.16 -3.91
C ALA A 104 1.45 -18.87 -2.93
N ASP A 105 1.28 -20.18 -2.76
CA ASP A 105 2.17 -21.02 -1.96
C ASP A 105 3.56 -21.15 -2.61
N PRO A 106 4.61 -20.48 -2.09
CA PRO A 106 5.94 -20.52 -2.70
C PRO A 106 6.60 -21.90 -2.57
N SER A 107 6.13 -22.74 -1.64
CA SER A 107 6.70 -24.08 -1.40
C SER A 107 6.22 -25.13 -2.41
N GLN A 108 5.19 -24.81 -3.21
CA GLN A 108 4.53 -25.73 -4.16
C GLN A 108 4.02 -27.02 -3.50
N ARG A 109 3.70 -26.97 -2.20
CA ARG A 109 3.14 -28.12 -1.47
C ARG A 109 1.63 -28.16 -1.55
N THR A 110 1.02 -27.04 -1.88
CA THR A 110 -0.43 -26.85 -2.05
C THR A 110 -0.71 -26.09 -3.33
N ASP A 111 -1.95 -26.19 -3.81
CA ASP A 111 -2.42 -25.47 -4.99
C ASP A 111 -2.89 -24.04 -4.68
N CYS A 112 -2.70 -23.55 -3.45
CA CYS A 112 -3.17 -22.24 -3.01
C CYS A 112 -2.56 -21.11 -3.86
N GLY A 113 -3.41 -20.32 -4.51
CA GLY A 113 -3.02 -19.21 -5.39
C GLY A 113 -2.60 -19.63 -6.80
N TYR A 114 -2.67 -20.92 -7.13
CA TYR A 114 -2.50 -21.45 -8.49
C TYR A 114 -3.85 -21.63 -9.20
N GLU A 115 -3.86 -22.04 -10.47
CA GLU A 115 -5.08 -22.04 -11.31
C GLU A 115 -6.30 -22.73 -10.69
N SER A 116 -6.10 -23.84 -9.96
CA SER A 116 -7.18 -24.60 -9.30
C SER A 116 -7.77 -23.91 -8.06
N ASP A 117 -7.03 -22.99 -7.43
CA ASP A 117 -7.45 -22.25 -6.24
C ASP A 117 -6.87 -20.82 -6.24
N HIS A 118 -7.11 -20.09 -7.32
CA HIS A 118 -6.40 -18.84 -7.61
C HIS A 118 -6.72 -17.70 -6.64
N LEU A 119 -7.81 -17.79 -5.88
CA LEU A 119 -8.19 -16.80 -4.87
C LEU A 119 -7.57 -17.09 -3.50
N CYS A 120 -7.04 -18.29 -3.27
CA CYS A 120 -6.39 -18.60 -2.01
C CYS A 120 -5.12 -17.76 -1.82
N VAL A 121 -4.99 -17.20 -0.62
CA VAL A 121 -3.80 -16.45 -0.18
C VAL A 121 -3.03 -17.33 0.79
N SER A 122 -1.81 -17.72 0.42
CA SER A 122 -1.04 -18.70 1.18
C SER A 122 -0.41 -18.08 2.44
N VAL A 123 -0.56 -18.78 3.56
CA VAL A 123 0.15 -18.46 4.82
C VAL A 123 1.63 -18.88 4.79
N ASP A 124 2.11 -19.55 3.74
CA ASP A 124 3.55 -19.74 3.50
C ASP A 124 4.17 -18.59 2.70
N SER A 125 3.36 -17.69 2.14
CA SER A 125 3.87 -16.54 1.40
C SER A 125 4.31 -15.44 2.35
N TRP A 126 5.58 -15.05 2.23
CA TRP A 126 6.14 -13.91 2.96
C TRP A 126 5.37 -12.61 2.63
N TRP A 127 5.01 -12.42 1.36
CA TRP A 127 4.25 -11.26 0.91
C TRP A 127 2.84 -11.23 1.48
N ALA A 128 2.17 -12.38 1.55
CA ALA A 128 0.83 -12.51 2.11
C ALA A 128 0.81 -12.25 3.61
N ASP A 129 1.80 -12.79 4.34
CA ASP A 129 1.95 -12.65 5.78
C ASP A 129 2.19 -11.18 6.15
N LEU A 130 3.09 -10.48 5.47
CA LEU A 130 3.32 -9.05 5.72
C LEU A 130 2.11 -8.18 5.31
N ASN A 131 1.47 -8.51 4.19
CA ASN A 131 0.27 -7.81 3.75
C ASN A 131 -0.89 -7.97 4.75
N TYR A 132 -0.97 -9.06 5.52
CA TYR A 132 -1.94 -9.21 6.61
C TYR A 132 -1.86 -8.04 7.60
N PHE A 133 -0.65 -7.66 8.00
CA PHE A 133 -0.39 -6.55 8.92
C PHE A 133 -0.70 -5.18 8.32
N LEU A 134 -0.83 -5.11 6.99
CA LEU A 134 -1.22 -3.93 6.23
C LEU A 134 -2.65 -4.02 5.69
N SER A 135 -3.44 -5.04 6.06
CA SER A 135 -4.87 -5.18 5.74
C SER A 135 -5.71 -5.24 7.01
N VAL A 136 -5.56 -6.33 7.78
CA VAL A 136 -6.42 -6.66 8.92
C VAL A 136 -6.22 -5.67 10.07
N ILE A 137 -4.98 -5.41 10.47
CA ILE A 137 -4.70 -4.50 11.60
C ILE A 137 -5.16 -3.06 11.31
N PRO A 138 -4.86 -2.44 10.14
CA PRO A 138 -5.39 -1.13 9.80
C PRO A 138 -6.92 -1.09 9.80
N PHE A 139 -7.59 -2.17 9.38
CA PHE A 139 -9.05 -2.23 9.37
C PHE A 139 -9.62 -2.30 10.79
N LEU A 140 -9.07 -3.16 11.65
CA LEU A 140 -9.48 -3.26 13.05
C LEU A 140 -9.17 -1.98 13.83
N ALA A 141 -8.08 -1.29 13.52
CA ALA A 141 -7.80 0.03 14.05
C ALA A 141 -8.81 1.09 13.59
N ALA A 142 -9.35 0.98 12.37
CA ALA A 142 -10.44 1.84 11.90
C ALA A 142 -11.77 1.55 12.61
N VAL A 143 -12.06 0.28 12.92
CA VAL A 143 -13.20 -0.12 13.78
C VAL A 143 -13.05 0.54 15.15
N ASP A 144 -11.91 0.34 15.80
CA ASP A 144 -11.63 0.88 17.15
C ASP A 144 -11.65 2.42 17.19
N SER A 145 -11.25 3.06 16.08
CA SER A 145 -11.29 4.51 15.93
C SER A 145 -12.69 5.05 15.58
N GLY A 146 -13.70 4.19 15.44
CA GLY A 146 -15.08 4.54 15.08
C GLY A 146 -15.25 4.99 13.62
N VAL A 147 -14.25 4.79 12.75
CA VAL A 147 -14.31 5.18 11.33
C VAL A 147 -15.34 4.34 10.58
N LEU A 148 -15.46 3.05 10.92
CA LEU A 148 -16.41 2.16 10.24
C LEU A 148 -17.84 2.28 10.74
N GLY A 149 -18.04 2.86 11.93
CA GLY A 149 -19.37 3.04 12.55
C GLY A 149 -20.00 1.75 13.06
N ILE A 150 -19.19 0.73 13.37
CA ILE A 150 -19.61 -0.54 13.98
C ILE A 150 -18.89 -0.74 15.31
N SER A 151 -19.44 -1.57 16.20
CA SER A 151 -18.76 -1.97 17.43
C SER A 151 -17.72 -3.07 17.17
N SER A 152 -16.77 -3.23 18.09
CA SER A 152 -15.64 -4.16 17.94
C SER A 152 -16.05 -5.64 17.95
N ASP A 153 -17.18 -5.97 18.55
CA ASP A 153 -17.79 -7.31 18.61
C ASP A 153 -18.60 -7.68 17.36
N GLN A 154 -18.88 -6.70 16.49
CA GLN A 154 -19.63 -6.91 15.24
C GLN A 154 -18.76 -7.43 14.10
N ILE A 155 -17.46 -7.63 14.29
CA ILE A 155 -16.58 -8.16 13.25
C ILE A 155 -15.50 -9.08 13.80
N ARG A 156 -15.18 -10.14 13.05
CA ARG A 156 -14.07 -11.05 13.33
C ARG A 156 -13.44 -11.56 12.03
N PHE A 157 -12.11 -11.67 12.02
CA PHE A 157 -11.37 -12.31 10.94
C PHE A 157 -11.18 -13.82 11.19
N LEU A 158 -11.16 -14.62 10.14
CA LEU A 158 -10.85 -16.04 10.25
C LEU A 158 -9.33 -16.29 10.32
N PRO A 159 -8.90 -17.26 11.14
CA PRO A 159 -7.51 -17.64 11.21
C PRO A 159 -7.05 -18.39 9.94
N PRO A 160 -5.74 -18.38 9.63
CA PRO A 160 -5.19 -19.26 8.61
C PRO A 160 -5.29 -20.74 9.02
N PRO A 161 -5.15 -21.68 8.08
CA PRO A 161 -5.13 -23.12 8.39
C PRO A 161 -3.99 -23.54 9.33
N LYS A 162 -2.88 -22.81 9.34
CA LYS A 162 -1.71 -23.02 10.22
C LYS A 162 -1.16 -21.69 10.69
N ASP A 163 -0.19 -21.70 11.61
CA ASP A 163 0.48 -20.48 12.08
C ASP A 163 -0.45 -19.48 12.80
N GLN A 164 -1.58 -19.95 13.32
CA GLN A 164 -2.67 -19.13 13.86
C GLN A 164 -2.25 -18.19 15.00
N THR A 165 -1.22 -18.56 15.78
CA THR A 165 -0.74 -17.75 16.90
C THR A 165 0.12 -16.56 16.48
N ARG A 166 0.49 -16.47 15.19
CA ARG A 166 1.32 -15.39 14.63
C ARG A 166 0.49 -14.17 14.19
N PHE A 167 -0.84 -14.26 14.25
CA PHE A 167 -1.77 -13.23 13.83
C PHE A 167 -2.80 -12.91 14.91
N CYS A 168 -3.53 -11.80 14.72
CA CYS A 168 -4.66 -11.39 15.54
C CYS A 168 -5.92 -11.23 14.67
N TYR A 169 -7.11 -11.41 15.25
CA TYR A 169 -8.35 -11.62 14.48
C TYR A 169 -9.49 -10.68 14.84
N ASP A 170 -9.34 -9.93 15.93
CA ASP A 170 -10.31 -8.97 16.42
C ASP A 170 -9.57 -7.82 17.11
N VAL A 171 -10.31 -6.75 17.45
CA VAL A 171 -9.75 -5.53 18.02
C VAL A 171 -8.98 -5.81 19.31
N SER A 172 -9.50 -6.67 20.20
CA SER A 172 -8.89 -6.98 21.49
C SER A 172 -7.59 -7.77 21.33
N GLY A 173 -7.61 -8.82 20.51
CA GLY A 173 -6.45 -9.64 20.19
C GLY A 173 -5.34 -8.84 19.52
N CYS A 174 -5.69 -7.91 18.62
CA CYS A 174 -4.69 -7.05 17.97
C CYS A 174 -4.10 -6.01 18.92
N HIS A 175 -4.88 -5.42 19.81
CA HIS A 175 -4.36 -4.55 20.87
C HIS A 175 -3.40 -5.30 21.80
N SER A 176 -3.74 -6.55 22.17
CA SER A 176 -2.88 -7.36 23.04
C SER A 176 -1.58 -7.79 22.36
N SER A 177 -1.65 -8.25 21.12
CA SER A 177 -0.51 -8.87 20.42
C SER A 177 0.37 -7.85 19.69
N PHE A 178 -0.22 -6.77 19.19
CA PHE A 178 0.43 -5.78 18.32
C PHE A 178 0.06 -4.34 18.70
N SER A 179 0.10 -4.05 20.01
CA SER A 179 -0.30 -2.76 20.60
C SER A 179 0.30 -1.53 19.92
N GLU A 180 1.59 -1.58 19.58
CA GLU A 180 2.28 -0.46 18.90
C GLU A 180 1.73 -0.21 17.49
N ILE A 181 1.47 -1.29 16.74
CA ILE A 181 0.93 -1.20 15.38
C ILE A 181 -0.50 -0.65 15.43
N MET A 182 -1.34 -1.21 16.30
CA MET A 182 -2.71 -0.72 16.54
C MET A 182 -2.72 0.77 16.88
N LYS A 183 -1.89 1.17 17.85
CA LYS A 183 -1.78 2.57 18.27
C LYS A 183 -1.43 3.50 17.11
N LYS A 184 -0.45 3.16 16.27
CA LYS A 184 -0.06 4.02 15.14
C LYS A 184 -1.16 4.16 14.09
N TRP A 185 -1.89 3.09 13.79
CA TRP A 185 -3.05 3.19 12.90
C TRP A 185 -4.20 3.97 13.52
N ILE A 186 -4.48 3.80 14.82
CA ILE A 186 -5.47 4.60 15.55
C ILE A 186 -5.09 6.08 15.51
N ASP A 187 -3.84 6.43 15.79
CA ASP A 187 -3.34 7.81 15.73
C ASP A 187 -3.57 8.43 14.34
N PHE A 188 -3.31 7.67 13.26
CA PHE A 188 -3.62 8.08 11.89
C PHE A 188 -5.11 8.40 11.69
N TYR A 189 -6.01 7.49 12.09
CA TYR A 189 -7.45 7.69 11.92
C TYR A 189 -8.00 8.81 12.81
N GLN A 190 -7.52 8.94 14.03
CA GLN A 190 -7.93 10.02 14.93
C GLN A 190 -7.49 11.38 14.37
N TYR A 191 -6.26 11.50 13.88
CA TYR A 191 -5.80 12.73 13.23
C TYR A 191 -6.61 13.03 11.96
N MET A 192 -6.88 12.03 11.12
CA MET A 192 -7.69 12.18 9.90
C MET A 192 -9.06 12.80 10.16
N LYS A 193 -9.73 12.42 11.25
CA LYS A 193 -11.06 12.96 11.62
C LYS A 193 -11.03 14.43 12.04
N LEU A 194 -9.86 15.00 12.38
CA LEU A 194 -9.77 16.39 12.81
C LEU A 194 -10.04 17.35 11.64
N PRO A 195 -10.82 18.42 11.84
CA PRO A 195 -11.00 19.46 10.82
C PRO A 195 -9.67 20.11 10.39
N THR A 196 -8.73 20.22 11.32
CA THR A 196 -7.40 20.82 11.13
C THR A 196 -6.40 19.89 10.46
N SER A 197 -6.75 18.64 10.17
CA SER A 197 -5.82 17.69 9.55
C SER A 197 -5.37 18.19 8.19
N ASN A 198 -4.06 18.08 7.92
CA ASN A 198 -3.47 18.42 6.63
C ASN A 198 -2.80 17.20 6.01
N PHE A 199 -2.59 17.29 4.69
CA PHE A 199 -2.12 16.17 3.89
C PHE A 199 -0.71 15.69 4.27
N ASP A 200 0.21 16.61 4.61
CA ASP A 200 1.60 16.27 4.93
C ASP A 200 1.73 15.57 6.28
N ASP A 201 0.96 16.00 7.29
CA ASP A 201 0.90 15.31 8.57
C ASP A 201 0.19 13.96 8.46
N LEU A 202 -0.87 13.86 7.65
CA LEU A 202 -1.52 12.57 7.38
C LEU A 202 -0.55 11.56 6.77
N LEU A 203 0.30 12.00 5.84
CA LEU A 203 1.37 11.17 5.29
C LEU A 203 2.36 10.73 6.38
N ASN A 204 2.70 11.61 7.31
CA ASN A 204 3.56 11.23 8.42
C ASN A 204 2.95 10.11 9.27
N TYR A 205 1.70 10.27 9.70
CA TYR A 205 1.00 9.26 10.49
C TYR A 205 0.83 7.93 9.73
N LEU A 206 0.48 8.00 8.44
CA LEU A 206 0.36 6.82 7.60
C LEU A 206 1.68 6.07 7.50
N TRP A 207 2.77 6.77 7.17
CA TRP A 207 4.07 6.13 6.99
C TRP A 207 4.66 5.61 8.29
N ASP A 208 4.41 6.28 9.43
CA ASP A 208 4.71 5.75 10.76
C ASP A 208 4.00 4.41 11.00
N ALA A 209 2.70 4.34 10.74
CA ALA A 209 1.89 3.13 10.92
C ALA A 209 2.29 2.01 9.96
N HIS A 210 2.53 2.35 8.69
CA HIS A 210 2.93 1.40 7.67
C HIS A 210 4.31 0.80 7.97
N THR A 211 5.31 1.62 8.29
CA THR A 211 6.68 1.15 8.52
C THR A 211 6.80 0.33 9.81
N ILE A 212 6.08 0.67 10.89
CA ILE A 212 6.07 -0.17 12.09
C ILE A 212 5.38 -1.53 11.85
N SER A 213 4.34 -1.55 11.01
CA SER A 213 3.63 -2.79 10.63
C SER A 213 4.61 -3.76 9.95
N LEU A 214 5.39 -3.26 9.00
CA LEU A 214 6.40 -4.05 8.29
C LEU A 214 7.56 -4.46 9.18
N LYS A 215 8.13 -3.52 9.96
CA LYS A 215 9.28 -3.82 10.83
C LYS A 215 8.97 -4.95 11.83
N THR A 216 7.77 -4.94 12.40
CA THR A 216 7.34 -5.97 13.36
C THR A 216 7.04 -7.30 12.67
N SER A 217 6.36 -7.27 11.53
CA SER A 217 5.99 -8.51 10.80
C SER A 217 7.22 -9.18 10.18
N VAL A 218 8.15 -8.46 9.56
CA VAL A 218 9.36 -9.04 8.94
C VAL A 218 10.12 -9.94 9.90
N LYS A 219 10.36 -9.48 11.14
CA LYS A 219 11.05 -10.27 12.17
C LYS A 219 10.30 -11.55 12.49
N SER A 220 8.97 -11.50 12.45
CA SER A 220 8.11 -12.63 12.77
C SER A 220 8.08 -13.67 11.66
N PHE A 221 8.43 -13.33 10.40
CA PHE A 221 8.28 -14.17 9.21
C PHE A 221 9.60 -14.39 8.43
N GLU A 222 10.76 -14.27 9.07
CA GLU A 222 12.05 -14.52 8.42
C GLU A 222 12.22 -15.97 7.94
N ASP A 223 11.54 -16.93 8.56
CA ASP A 223 11.50 -18.33 8.15
C ASP A 223 10.96 -18.52 6.73
N ARG A 224 10.08 -17.62 6.26
CA ARG A 224 9.47 -17.72 4.92
C ARG A 224 10.46 -17.53 3.79
N TYR A 225 11.58 -16.83 4.02
CA TYR A 225 12.64 -16.69 3.01
C TYR A 225 13.15 -18.05 2.49
N ALA A 226 13.05 -19.11 3.30
CA ALA A 226 13.47 -20.45 2.91
C ALA A 226 12.65 -21.06 1.76
N PHE A 227 11.48 -20.51 1.45
CA PHE A 227 10.64 -20.97 0.33
C PHE A 227 10.91 -20.24 -0.98
N TYR A 228 11.77 -19.22 -0.97
CA TYR A 228 12.03 -18.39 -2.14
C TYR A 228 13.44 -18.60 -2.70
N SER A 229 13.60 -18.25 -3.98
CA SER A 229 14.92 -18.15 -4.61
C SER A 229 15.77 -17.09 -3.89
N GLU A 230 17.10 -17.16 -4.04
CA GLU A 230 17.99 -16.15 -3.46
C GLU A 230 17.66 -14.76 -4.02
N LYS A 231 17.29 -14.67 -5.30
CA LYS A 231 16.94 -13.42 -5.98
C LYS A 231 15.64 -12.81 -5.46
N GLU A 232 14.60 -13.62 -5.24
CA GLU A 232 13.35 -13.12 -4.68
C GLU A 232 13.54 -12.73 -3.21
N SER A 233 14.23 -13.56 -2.41
CA SER A 233 14.55 -13.24 -1.00
C SER A 233 15.38 -11.96 -0.87
N GLU A 234 16.32 -11.71 -1.79
CA GLU A 234 17.09 -10.47 -1.82
C GLU A 234 16.19 -9.27 -2.18
N PHE A 235 15.30 -9.43 -3.16
CA PHE A 235 14.32 -8.41 -3.53
C PHE A 235 13.38 -8.07 -2.37
N GLU A 236 12.83 -9.06 -1.67
CA GLU A 236 11.98 -8.86 -0.48
C GLU A 236 12.68 -8.03 0.59
N LYS A 237 13.94 -8.36 0.92
CA LYS A 237 14.74 -7.61 1.90
C LYS A 237 15.02 -6.19 1.44
N ASN A 238 15.38 -6.01 0.16
CA ASN A 238 15.64 -4.69 -0.41
C ASN A 238 14.36 -3.86 -0.52
N TRP A 239 13.20 -4.48 -0.73
CA TRP A 239 11.89 -3.84 -0.74
C TRP A 239 11.56 -3.24 0.62
N ILE A 240 11.69 -4.00 1.72
CA ILE A 240 11.47 -3.49 3.08
C ILE A 240 12.38 -2.30 3.38
N ILE A 241 13.67 -2.40 3.04
CA ILE A 241 14.61 -1.30 3.22
C ILE A 241 14.14 -0.09 2.42
N ALA A 242 13.82 -0.25 1.13
CA ALA A 242 13.39 0.85 0.28
C ALA A 242 12.12 1.54 0.81
N VAL A 243 11.16 0.76 1.35
CA VAL A 243 9.97 1.30 1.99
C VAL A 243 10.29 2.22 3.17
N GLU A 244 11.36 1.98 3.94
CA GLU A 244 11.78 2.91 4.99
C GLU A 244 12.25 4.26 4.43
N TYR A 245 12.92 4.28 3.27
CA TYR A 245 13.32 5.52 2.59
C TYR A 245 12.11 6.23 2.00
N ILE A 246 11.21 5.49 1.34
CA ILE A 246 9.95 6.02 0.78
C ILE A 246 9.10 6.64 1.90
N GLY A 247 8.98 5.96 3.03
CA GLY A 247 8.23 6.44 4.18
C GLY A 247 8.85 7.67 4.83
N ALA A 248 10.17 7.70 5.00
CA ALA A 248 10.88 8.89 5.46
C ALA A 248 10.65 10.10 4.53
N SER A 249 10.53 9.85 3.23
CA SER A 249 10.23 10.86 2.21
C SER A 249 8.78 11.32 2.17
N ARG A 250 7.88 10.66 2.90
CA ARG A 250 6.43 10.92 2.91
C ARG A 250 5.84 10.93 1.49
N ILE A 251 6.23 9.98 0.64
CA ILE A 251 5.68 9.89 -0.72
C ILE A 251 4.17 9.64 -0.66
N PRO A 252 3.33 10.39 -1.37
CA PRO A 252 1.89 10.18 -1.28
C PRO A 252 1.40 8.94 -2.02
N THR A 253 0.69 8.08 -1.29
CA THR A 253 0.16 6.78 -1.72
C THR A 253 -1.23 6.89 -2.34
N THR A 254 -1.41 7.85 -3.25
CA THR A 254 -2.69 8.13 -3.94
C THR A 254 -2.91 7.19 -5.11
N LEU A 255 -4.16 7.07 -5.58
CA LEU A 255 -4.57 6.10 -6.62
C LEU A 255 -3.67 6.17 -7.85
N ILE A 256 -3.60 7.35 -8.49
CA ILE A 256 -2.85 7.55 -9.72
C ILE A 256 -1.36 7.30 -9.51
N ARG A 257 -0.78 7.85 -8.43
CA ARG A 257 0.67 7.75 -8.20
C ARG A 257 1.09 6.31 -7.96
N VAL A 258 0.38 5.59 -7.11
CA VAL A 258 0.71 4.18 -6.82
C VAL A 258 0.47 3.32 -8.06
N HIS A 259 -0.63 3.54 -8.79
CA HIS A 259 -0.89 2.82 -10.04
C HIS A 259 0.24 3.00 -11.06
N LYS A 260 0.76 4.22 -11.23
CA LYS A 260 1.92 4.45 -12.10
C LYS A 260 3.19 3.80 -11.56
N SER A 261 3.44 3.94 -10.26
CA SER A 261 4.66 3.43 -9.60
C SER A 261 4.77 1.90 -9.67
N GLN A 262 3.66 1.18 -9.48
CA GLN A 262 3.67 -0.29 -9.48
C GLN A 262 3.99 -0.90 -10.85
N LYS A 263 3.87 -0.15 -11.95
CA LYS A 263 4.30 -0.61 -13.29
C LYS A 263 5.79 -0.92 -13.34
N GLY A 264 6.59 -0.30 -12.48
CA GLY A 264 8.02 -0.56 -12.35
C GLY A 264 8.38 -1.75 -11.46
N LEU A 265 7.40 -2.38 -10.79
CA LEU A 265 7.68 -3.53 -9.96
C LEU A 265 7.83 -4.81 -10.81
N PRO A 266 8.63 -5.80 -10.35
CA PRO A 266 8.75 -7.08 -11.03
C PRO A 266 7.38 -7.74 -11.28
N PRO A 267 7.03 -8.09 -12.53
CA PRO A 267 5.71 -8.61 -12.88
C PRO A 267 5.50 -10.07 -12.47
N ARG A 268 6.57 -10.77 -12.06
CA ARG A 268 6.55 -12.16 -11.56
C ARG A 268 7.54 -12.32 -10.41
N ILE A 269 7.47 -13.46 -9.72
CA ILE A 269 8.50 -13.90 -8.77
C ILE A 269 9.86 -14.00 -9.49
N LEU A 270 10.92 -13.50 -8.85
CA LEU A 270 12.27 -13.58 -9.36
C LEU A 270 12.85 -14.99 -9.18
N VAL A 271 13.57 -15.45 -10.20
CA VAL A 271 14.29 -16.72 -10.21
C VAL A 271 15.80 -16.49 -10.19
N ASN A 272 16.58 -17.53 -9.92
CA ASN A 272 18.04 -17.40 -9.72
C ASN A 272 18.80 -16.81 -10.92
N THR A 273 18.25 -16.94 -12.13
CA THR A 273 18.84 -16.40 -13.37
C THR A 273 18.53 -14.93 -13.61
N ASP A 274 17.63 -14.33 -12.83
CA ASP A 274 17.26 -12.93 -13.00
C ASP A 274 18.37 -12.00 -12.48
N ILE A 275 18.92 -11.20 -13.38
CA ILE A 275 19.99 -10.24 -13.09
C ILE A 275 19.61 -8.89 -13.70
N ALA A 276 19.12 -7.98 -12.86
CA ALA A 276 18.90 -6.59 -13.27
C ALA A 276 20.24 -5.93 -13.66
N PRO A 277 20.29 -5.07 -14.69
CA PRO A 277 19.14 -4.51 -15.42
C PRO A 277 18.85 -5.21 -16.76
N VAL A 278 19.19 -6.50 -16.92
CA VAL A 278 19.12 -7.20 -18.22
C VAL A 278 18.17 -8.41 -18.22
N ILE A 279 17.15 -8.39 -17.37
CA ILE A 279 16.10 -9.43 -17.36
C ILE A 279 15.26 -9.25 -18.63
N SER A 280 15.31 -10.23 -19.53
CA SER A 280 14.84 -10.07 -20.91
C SER A 280 13.34 -9.94 -21.06
N ASP A 281 12.56 -10.51 -20.15
CA ASP A 281 11.10 -10.42 -20.12
C ASP A 281 10.59 -9.24 -19.28
N PHE A 282 11.47 -8.40 -18.76
CA PHE A 282 11.13 -7.18 -18.02
C PHE A 282 11.27 -5.96 -18.93
N THR A 283 10.40 -4.98 -18.74
CA THR A 283 10.57 -3.66 -19.36
C THR A 283 11.84 -2.97 -18.85
N VAL A 284 12.30 -1.94 -19.58
CA VAL A 284 13.40 -1.08 -19.13
C VAL A 284 13.08 -0.48 -17.76
N PHE A 285 11.87 0.02 -17.57
CA PHE A 285 11.44 0.61 -16.30
C PHE A 285 11.51 -0.38 -15.14
N GLN A 286 11.02 -1.61 -15.34
CA GLN A 286 11.08 -2.66 -14.32
C GLN A 286 12.53 -3.04 -13.95
N ASN A 287 13.39 -3.20 -14.95
CA ASN A 287 14.82 -3.45 -14.73
C ASN A 287 15.51 -2.30 -13.97
N THR A 288 15.20 -1.05 -14.32
CA THR A 288 15.75 0.15 -13.66
C THR A 288 15.30 0.25 -12.21
N VAL A 289 14.01 0.03 -11.93
CA VAL A 289 13.46 0.06 -10.56
C VAL A 289 14.08 -1.06 -9.72
N LEU A 290 14.16 -2.28 -10.23
CA LEU A 290 14.78 -3.40 -9.52
C LEU A 290 16.26 -3.14 -9.18
N LEU A 291 17.02 -2.56 -10.12
CA LEU A 291 18.39 -2.11 -9.88
C LEU A 291 18.46 -1.01 -8.81
N GLY A 292 17.55 -0.04 -8.85
CA GLY A 292 17.46 1.03 -7.86
C GLY A 292 17.21 0.50 -6.45
N LEU A 293 16.25 -0.43 -6.30
CA LEU A 293 15.96 -1.10 -5.02
C LEU A 293 17.18 -1.87 -4.50
N SER A 294 17.87 -2.63 -5.36
CA SER A 294 19.11 -3.33 -4.98
C SER A 294 20.20 -2.35 -4.54
N THR A 295 20.34 -1.22 -5.23
CA THR A 295 21.32 -0.17 -4.91
C THR A 295 21.04 0.45 -3.55
N VAL A 296 19.78 0.81 -3.26
CA VAL A 296 19.38 1.31 -1.94
C VAL A 296 19.68 0.28 -0.86
N GLY A 297 19.34 -1.00 -1.09
CA GLY A 297 19.64 -2.09 -0.16
C GLY A 297 21.14 -2.25 0.13
N LYS A 298 21.99 -2.17 -0.91
CA LYS A 298 23.45 -2.22 -0.77
C LYS A 298 24.00 -1.04 0.01
N VAL A 299 23.60 0.18 -0.33
CA VAL A 299 24.02 1.42 0.37
C VAL A 299 23.59 1.40 1.84
N HIS A 300 22.36 0.94 2.11
CA HIS A 300 21.87 0.79 3.47
C HIS A 300 22.77 -0.16 4.29
N LYS A 301 23.04 -1.36 3.76
CA LYS A 301 23.88 -2.36 4.43
C LYS A 301 25.33 -1.88 4.60
N SER A 302 25.94 -1.33 3.55
CA SER A 302 27.34 -0.88 3.57
C SER A 302 27.58 0.31 4.50
N SER A 303 26.56 1.12 4.74
CA SER A 303 26.62 2.25 5.69
C SER A 303 26.19 1.88 7.11
N GLY A 304 25.87 0.62 7.40
CA GLY A 304 25.33 0.23 8.71
C GLY A 304 24.06 1.00 9.08
N ALA A 305 23.16 1.20 8.10
CA ALA A 305 21.95 2.02 8.19
C ALA A 305 22.17 3.54 8.36
N PHE A 306 23.42 4.04 8.41
CA PHE A 306 23.68 5.48 8.53
C PHE A 306 23.07 6.29 7.37
N SER A 307 23.06 5.74 6.16
CA SER A 307 22.43 6.41 5.01
C SER A 307 20.93 6.67 5.22
N LEU A 308 20.19 5.76 5.88
CA LEU A 308 18.78 5.99 6.23
C LEU A 308 18.63 7.07 7.30
N ILE A 309 19.55 7.13 8.26
CA ILE A 309 19.55 8.19 9.30
C ILE A 309 19.75 9.55 8.64
N SER A 310 20.76 9.69 7.76
CA SER A 310 21.00 10.92 7.01
C SER A 310 19.80 11.28 6.13
N TRP A 311 19.19 10.28 5.48
CA TRP A 311 18.00 10.48 4.66
C TRP A 311 16.81 11.00 5.47
N LYS A 312 16.52 10.38 6.63
CA LYS A 312 15.47 10.84 7.56
C LYS A 312 15.71 12.27 8.02
N ILE A 313 16.96 12.66 8.29
CA ILE A 313 17.31 14.05 8.64
C ILE A 313 17.02 15.00 7.48
N ALA A 314 17.45 14.68 6.26
CA ALA A 314 17.19 15.50 5.08
C ALA A 314 15.67 15.66 4.82
N MET A 315 14.93 14.56 4.92
CA MET A 315 13.49 14.52 4.66
C MET A 315 12.64 15.18 5.76
N LYS A 316 13.21 15.63 6.89
CA LYS A 316 12.49 16.51 7.84
C LYS A 316 12.07 17.82 7.18
N THR A 317 12.80 18.28 6.17
CA THR A 317 12.52 19.53 5.47
C THR A 317 11.50 19.33 4.34
N GLN A 318 10.44 20.14 4.33
CA GLN A 318 9.39 20.05 3.31
C GLN A 318 9.93 20.32 1.89
N THR A 319 10.90 21.24 1.76
CA THR A 319 11.56 21.56 0.48
C THR A 319 12.25 20.34 -0.11
N SER A 320 12.99 19.57 0.69
CA SER A 320 13.66 18.35 0.20
C SER A 320 12.66 17.29 -0.24
N ARG A 321 11.56 17.10 0.52
CA ARG A 321 10.49 16.17 0.13
C ARG A 321 9.82 16.58 -1.19
N LYS A 322 9.54 17.88 -1.37
CA LYS A 322 8.96 18.41 -2.62
C LYS A 322 9.88 18.24 -3.83
N LEU A 323 11.18 18.49 -3.66
CA LEU A 323 12.17 18.28 -4.71
C LEU A 323 12.23 16.81 -5.12
N LEU A 324 12.32 15.92 -4.14
CA LEU A 324 12.33 14.49 -4.38
C LEU A 324 11.05 14.03 -5.10
N LEU A 325 9.88 14.48 -4.63
CA LEU A 325 8.60 14.12 -5.22
C LEU A 325 8.53 14.57 -6.69
N LYS A 326 9.03 15.77 -7.01
CA LYS A 326 9.11 16.25 -8.39
C LYS A 326 10.01 15.37 -9.25
N THR A 327 11.18 14.97 -8.74
CA THR A 327 12.07 14.04 -9.45
C THR A 327 11.40 12.67 -9.66
N PHE A 328 10.69 12.19 -8.65
CA PHE A 328 9.95 10.93 -8.72
C PHE A 328 8.84 10.99 -9.78
N ASP A 329 8.03 12.05 -9.80
CA ASP A 329 6.95 12.22 -10.77
C ASP A 329 7.51 12.30 -12.21
N ILE A 330 8.64 12.98 -12.44
CA ILE A 330 9.34 13.01 -13.75
C ILE A 330 9.78 11.59 -14.19
N LEU A 331 10.31 10.78 -13.27
CA LEU A 331 10.72 9.41 -13.58
C LEU A 331 9.52 8.56 -13.99
N LEU A 332 8.37 8.74 -13.35
CA LEU A 332 7.14 8.04 -13.72
C LEU A 332 6.62 8.45 -15.09
N GLU A 333 6.69 9.75 -15.43
CA GLU A 333 6.24 10.27 -16.74
C GLU A 333 7.11 9.79 -17.91
N ILE A 334 8.43 9.69 -17.73
CA ILE A 334 9.35 9.21 -18.78
C ILE A 334 9.23 7.69 -19.00
N SER A 335 8.62 6.98 -18.04
CA SER A 335 8.48 5.52 -18.07
C SER A 335 7.14 5.03 -18.65
N GLU A 336 6.25 5.96 -19.02
CA GLU A 336 5.02 5.71 -19.80
C GLU A 336 5.33 5.78 -21.30
#